data_AF-A0AA43IHK3-F1
#
_entry.id   AF-A0AA43IHK3-F1
#
_cell.length_a   1.000
_cell.length_b   1.000
_cell.length_c   1.000
_cell.angle_alpha   90.00
_cell.angle_beta   90.00
_cell.angle_gamma   90.00
#
_symmetry.space_group_name_H-M   'P 1'
#
loop_
_entity.id
_entity.type
_entity.pdbx_description
1 polymer ?
#
loop_
_entity_poly.entity_id
_entity_poly.type
_entity_poly.pdbx_seq_one_letter_code
_entity_poly.pdbx_strand_id
1 'polypeptide(L)' 'AMLFEAVSAMLGRVPNSYRILGHSPLVAKMLIPFNAVVQRQGAGSVLTARLKEMAVIKTSHVNGCRY' A
#
# COMPACT_ATOMS: atom_id res chain seq x y z
N ALA A 1 -11.54 10.70 7.48
CA ALA A 1 -10.72 11.85 7.03
C ALA A 1 -9.23 11.54 7.23
N MET A 2 -8.75 11.40 8.47
CA MET A 2 -7.33 11.19 8.80
C MET A 2 -6.60 10.12 7.97
N LEU A 3 -7.25 9.00 7.67
CA LEU A 3 -6.64 7.96 6.83
C LEU A 3 -6.28 8.46 5.42
N PHE A 4 -7.22 9.10 4.76
CA PHE A 4 -7.03 9.55 3.37
C PHE A 4 -6.00 10.67 3.28
N GLU A 5 -5.96 11.54 4.28
CA GLU A 5 -4.92 12.57 4.41
C GLU A 5 -3.53 11.93 4.58
N ALA A 6 -3.37 10.97 5.49
CA ALA A 6 -2.11 10.26 5.70
C ALA A 6 -1.64 9.52 4.45
N VAL A 7 -2.58 8.84 3.76
CA VAL A 7 -2.28 8.14 2.50
C VAL A 7 -1.89 9.12 1.40
N SER A 8 -2.58 10.26 1.32
CA SER A 8 -2.26 11.31 0.34
C SER A 8 -0.90 11.95 0.61
N ALA A 9 -0.54 12.18 1.88
CA ALA A 9 0.77 12.67 2.26
C ALA A 9 1.89 11.68 1.89
N MET A 10 1.64 10.38 2.03
CA MET A 10 2.62 9.33 1.73
C MET A 10 2.75 9.02 0.23
N LEU A 11 1.65 9.05 -0.53
CA LEU A 11 1.58 8.58 -1.92
C LEU A 11 1.34 9.69 -2.95
N GLY A 12 1.10 10.93 -2.51
CA GLY A 12 0.69 12.05 -3.36
C GLY A 12 -0.76 11.95 -3.89
N ARG A 13 -1.48 10.87 -3.55
CA ARG A 13 -2.87 10.62 -3.94
C ARG A 13 -3.53 9.61 -3.01
N VAL A 14 -4.85 9.48 -3.11
CA VAL A 14 -5.61 8.39 -2.48
C VAL A 14 -5.96 7.34 -3.53
N PRO A 15 -5.36 6.13 -3.51
CA PRO A 15 -5.73 5.05 -4.41
C PRO A 15 -7.18 4.60 -4.21
N ASN A 16 -7.84 4.14 -5.29
CA ASN A 16 -9.23 3.67 -5.19
C ASN A 16 -9.38 2.49 -4.22
N SER A 17 -8.42 1.58 -4.15
CA SER A 17 -8.39 0.49 -3.17
C SER A 17 -8.48 0.98 -1.72
N TYR A 18 -7.85 2.11 -1.39
CA TYR A 18 -7.95 2.70 -0.06
C TYR A 18 -9.32 3.35 0.17
N ARG A 19 -9.94 3.94 -0.86
CA ARG A 19 -11.32 4.45 -0.76
C ARG A 19 -12.31 3.33 -0.46
N ILE A 20 -12.19 2.20 -1.16
CA ILE A 20 -12.99 0.99 -0.90
C ILE A 20 -12.73 0.44 0.50
N LEU A 21 -11.46 0.39 0.92
CA LEU A 21 -11.08 -0.05 2.26
C LEU A 21 -11.67 0.83 3.37
N GLY A 22 -11.90 2.12 3.09
CA GLY A 22 -12.52 3.06 4.02
C GLY A 22 -13.93 2.67 4.47
N HIS A 23 -14.63 1.81 3.72
CA HIS A 23 -15.93 1.27 4.12
C HIS A 23 -15.83 0.20 5.23
N SER A 24 -14.63 -0.32 5.52
CA SER A 24 -14.39 -1.25 6.62
C SER A 24 -13.24 -0.74 7.50
N PRO A 25 -13.55 0.09 8.52
CA PRO A 25 -12.52 0.72 9.36
C PRO A 25 -11.63 -0.28 10.10
N LEU A 26 -12.16 -1.43 10.50
CA LEU A 26 -11.38 -2.47 11.19
C LEU A 26 -10.33 -3.07 10.25
N VAL A 27 -10.72 -3.41 9.02
CA VAL A 27 -9.77 -3.93 8.02
C VAL A 27 -8.77 -2.85 7.64
N ALA A 28 -9.20 -1.59 7.50
CA ALA A 28 -8.33 -0.45 7.25
C ALA A 28 -7.24 -0.30 8.31
N LYS A 29 -7.58 -0.40 9.60
CA LYS A 29 -6.63 -0.31 10.71
C LYS A 29 -5.56 -1.40 10.68
N MET A 30 -5.86 -2.57 10.12
CA MET A 30 -4.93 -3.71 10.05
C MET A 30 -4.09 -3.70 8.77
N LEU A 31 -4.73 -3.51 7.60
CA LEU A 31 -4.09 -3.67 6.30
C LEU A 31 -3.12 -2.52 5.98
N ILE A 32 -3.36 -1.33 6.52
CA ILE A 32 -2.60 -0.13 6.16
C ILE A 32 -1.21 -0.12 6.80
N PRO A 33 -1.07 -0.37 8.12
CA PRO A 33 0.24 -0.61 8.72
C PRO A 33 0.97 -1.76 8.05
N PHE A 34 0.27 -2.87 7.75
CA PHE A 34 0.86 -4.00 7.03
C PHE A 34 1.44 -3.59 5.68
N ASN A 35 0.67 -2.87 4.85
CA ASN A 35 1.12 -2.38 3.55
C ASN A 35 2.30 -1.41 3.68
N ALA A 36 2.30 -0.52 4.69
CA ALA A 36 3.40 0.39 4.94
C ALA A 36 4.70 -0.38 5.19
N VAL A 37 4.69 -1.40 6.06
CA VAL A 37 5.89 -2.20 6.37
C VAL A 37 6.34 -3.04 5.17
N VAL A 38 5.40 -3.69 4.48
CA VAL A 38 5.75 -4.61 3.37
C VAL A 38 6.18 -3.86 2.12
N GLN A 39 5.62 -2.68 1.82
CA GLN A 39 5.90 -1.95 0.58
C GLN A 39 6.91 -0.81 0.75
N ARG A 40 7.06 -0.23 1.95
CA ARG A 40 8.01 0.87 2.20
C ARG A 40 9.29 0.37 2.88
N GLN A 41 10.27 1.26 2.95
CA GLN A 41 11.46 1.05 3.77
C GLN A 41 11.17 1.43 5.22
N GLY A 42 11.97 0.88 6.15
CA GLY A 42 11.81 1.11 7.58
C GLY A 42 10.93 0.05 8.26
N ALA A 43 10.60 0.29 9.54
CA ALA A 43 9.75 -0.59 10.36
C ALA A 43 10.18 -2.08 10.34
N GLY A 44 11.49 -2.35 10.31
CA GLY A 44 12.05 -3.72 10.28
C GLY A 44 12.20 -4.34 8.90
N SER A 45 11.81 -3.63 7.83
CA SER A 45 12.06 -4.08 6.46
C SER A 45 13.55 -4.04 6.10
N VAL A 46 14.07 -5.18 5.61
CA VAL A 46 15.46 -5.30 5.14
C VAL A 46 15.65 -5.01 3.65
N LEU A 47 14.57 -4.99 2.85
CA LEU A 47 14.63 -4.72 1.42
C LEU A 47 14.35 -3.25 1.10
N THR A 48 14.95 -2.78 -0.01
CA THR A 48 14.67 -1.43 -0.51
C THR A 48 13.26 -1.33 -1.09
N ALA A 49 12.66 -0.14 -1.03
CA ALA A 49 11.34 0.11 -1.61
C ALA A 49 11.35 -0.18 -3.12
N ARG A 50 12.44 0.19 -3.81
CA ARG A 50 12.63 -0.10 -5.24
C ARG A 50 12.55 -1.60 -5.55
N LEU A 51 13.25 -2.44 -4.79
CA LEU A 51 13.24 -3.89 -5.02
C LEU A 51 11.87 -4.51 -4.76
N LYS A 52 11.18 -4.05 -3.71
CA LYS A 52 9.82 -4.47 -3.39
C LYS A 52 8.83 -4.11 -4.49
N GLU A 53 8.89 -2.88 -5.00
CA GLU A 53 8.03 -2.45 -6.10
C GLU A 53 8.31 -3.24 -7.39
N MET A 54 9.58 -3.62 -7.67
CA MET A 54 9.88 -4.54 -8.79
C MET A 54 9.21 -5.91 -8.62
N ALA A 55 9.22 -6.46 -7.39
CA ALA A 55 8.53 -7.71 -7.10
C ALA A 55 7.01 -7.57 -7.26
N VAL A 56 6.42 -6.46 -6.80
CA VAL A 56 5.00 -6.15 -6.99
C VAL A 56 4.65 -6.06 -8.47
N ILE A 57 5.40 -5.31 -9.28
CA ILE A 57 5.16 -5.16 -10.72
C ILE A 57 5.27 -6.51 -11.44
N LYS A 58 6.32 -7.29 -11.15
CA LYS A 58 6.50 -8.60 -11.79
C LYS A 58 5.36 -9.56 -11.43
N THR A 59 4.94 -9.57 -10.18
CA THR A 59 3.83 -10.41 -9.71
C THR A 59 2.51 -9.99 -10.35
N SER A 60 2.21 -8.68 -10.38
CA SER A 60 1.03 -8.13 -11.05
C SER A 60 1.01 -8.47 -12.54
N HIS A 61 2.16 -8.40 -13.22
CA HIS A 61 2.29 -8.75 -14.63
C HIS A 61 2.02 -10.24 -14.87
N VAL A 62 2.61 -11.14 -14.07
CA VAL A 62 2.34 -12.60 -14.15
C VAL A 62 0.86 -12.91 -13.90
N ASN A 63 0.22 -12.17 -13.00
CA ASN A 63 -1.20 -12.35 -12.67
C ASN A 63 -2.16 -11.61 -13.61
N GLY A 64 -1.67 -10.90 -14.63
CA GLY A 64 -2.51 -10.11 -15.55
C GLY A 64 -3.29 -8.98 -14.87
N CYS A 65 -2.82 -8.48 -13.73
CA CYS A 65 -3.45 -7.39 -12.98
C CYS A 65 -3.25 -6.05 -13.71
N ARG A 66 -4.35 -5.38 -14.07
CA ARG A 66 -4.39 -4.11 -14.82
C ARG A 66 -4.94 -2.93 -14.02
N TYR A 67 -4.82 -2.99 -12.69
CA TYR A 67 -5.24 -1.93 -11.78
C TYR A 67 -4.19 -0.83 -11.65
#